data_AF-A0A849L6U7-F1
#
_entry.id   AF-A0A849L6U7-F1
#
_cell.length_a   1.000
_cell.length_b   1.000
_cell.length_c   1.000
_cell.angle_alpha   90.00
_cell.angle_beta   90.00
_cell.angle_gamma   90.00
#
_symmetry.space_group_name_H-M   'P 1'
#
loop_
_entity.id
_entity.type
_entity.pdbx_description
1 polymer ?
#
loop_
_entity_poly.entity_id
_entity_poly.type
_entity_poly.pdbx_seq_one_letter_code
_entity_poly.pdbx_strand_id
1 'polypeptide(L)' 'MPVPNDIAGLAALSICESLLLALNDRKILPENEIVGVLSDAAAAHMHAPAGGDDAMHAAVAALINGILAGGNSVRRP' A
#
# COMPACT_ATOMS: atom_id res chain seq x y z
N MET A 1 -9.68 22.38 2.91
CA MET A 1 -9.61 21.91 4.32
C MET A 1 -10.49 20.67 4.41
N PRO A 2 -10.03 19.54 4.96
CA PRO A 2 -9.06 19.36 6.07
C PRO A 2 -7.64 19.01 5.59
N VAL A 3 -6.60 19.37 6.37
CA VAL A 3 -5.17 19.12 6.02
C VAL A 3 -4.25 18.64 7.20
N PRO A 4 -4.74 18.03 8.30
CA PRO A 4 -3.83 17.31 9.22
C PRO A 4 -3.59 15.83 8.90
N ASN A 5 -4.59 15.09 8.39
CA ASN A 5 -4.48 13.65 8.14
C ASN A 5 -3.57 13.31 6.94
N ASP A 6 -3.47 14.19 5.95
CA ASP A 6 -2.70 13.92 4.74
C ASP A 6 -1.19 13.89 4.98
N ILE A 7 -0.64 14.76 5.84
CA ILE A 7 0.82 14.82 6.04
C ILE A 7 1.31 13.55 6.76
N ALA A 8 0.62 13.14 7.82
CA ALA A 8 0.96 11.91 8.54
C ALA A 8 0.77 10.68 7.65
N GLY A 9 -0.31 10.64 6.84
CA GLY A 9 -0.56 9.56 5.89
C GLY A 9 0.50 9.48 4.78
N LEU A 10 0.86 10.61 4.19
CA LEU A 10 1.92 10.69 3.17
C LEU A 10 3.29 10.32 3.75
N ALA A 11 3.60 10.76 4.96
CA ALA A 11 4.84 10.38 5.64
C ALA A 11 4.88 8.87 5.92
N ALA A 12 3.81 8.29 6.45
CA ALA A 12 3.71 6.85 6.68
C ALA A 12 3.86 6.05 5.39
N LEU A 13 3.18 6.47 4.31
CA LEU A 13 3.29 5.83 3.00
C LEU A 13 4.74 5.87 2.48
N SER A 14 5.38 7.04 2.51
CA SER A 14 6.76 7.20 2.04
C SER A 14 7.76 6.36 2.84
N ILE A 15 7.55 6.22 4.15
CA ILE A 15 8.35 5.34 5.01
C ILE A 15 8.16 3.87 4.60
N CYS A 16 6.91 3.43 4.41
CA CYS A 16 6.62 2.06 3.99
C CYS A 16 7.18 1.75 2.59
N GLU A 17 7.07 2.67 1.63
CA GLU A 17 7.66 2.52 0.29
C GLU A 17 9.18 2.40 0.35
N SER A 18 9.83 3.28 1.13
CA SER A 18 11.28 3.24 1.32
C SER A 18 11.74 1.93 1.96
N LEU A 19 10.94 1.38 2.89
CA LEU A 19 11.21 0.08 3.50
C LEU A 19 11.07 -1.06 2.49
N LEU A 20 9.99 -1.11 1.71
CA LEU A 20 9.78 -2.14 0.69
C LEU A 20 10.89 -2.11 -0.38
N LEU A 21 11.28 -0.92 -0.82
CA LEU A 21 12.43 -0.74 -1.71
C LEU A 21 13.73 -1.26 -1.08
N ALA A 22 13.99 -0.91 0.18
CA ALA A 22 15.19 -1.35 0.89
C ALA A 22 15.25 -2.89 1.07
N LEU A 23 14.09 -3.55 1.21
CA LEU A 23 13.97 -5.00 1.29
C LEU A 23 14.18 -5.67 -0.09
N ASN A 24 13.63 -5.08 -1.15
CA ASN A 24 13.82 -5.53 -2.53
C ASN A 24 15.30 -5.42 -2.95
N ASP A 25 15.91 -4.26 -2.72
CA ASP A 25 17.31 -3.96 -3.10
C ASP A 25 18.28 -4.91 -2.38
N ARG A 26 17.94 -5.35 -1.16
CA ARG A 26 18.72 -6.31 -0.36
C ARG A 26 18.36 -7.78 -0.65
N LYS A 27 17.44 -8.06 -1.58
CA LYS A 27 16.93 -9.39 -1.92
C LYS A 27 16.36 -10.16 -0.71
N ILE A 28 15.85 -9.42 0.27
CA ILE A 28 15.18 -9.99 1.45
C ILE A 28 13.74 -10.34 1.10
N LEU A 29 13.08 -9.46 0.34
CA LEU A 29 11.73 -9.64 -0.15
C LEU A 29 11.73 -9.32 -1.65
N PRO A 30 11.77 -10.34 -2.54
CA PRO A 30 11.79 -10.11 -3.97
C PRO A 30 10.48 -9.46 -4.45
N GLU A 31 10.53 -8.83 -5.63
CA GLU A 31 9.41 -8.08 -6.19
C GLU A 31 8.08 -8.85 -6.19
N ASN A 32 8.07 -10.13 -6.57
CA ASN A 32 6.86 -10.94 -6.61
C ASN A 32 6.23 -11.10 -5.22
N GLU A 33 7.04 -11.17 -4.17
CA GLU A 33 6.56 -11.25 -2.79
C GLU A 33 6.04 -9.89 -2.31
N ILE A 34 6.69 -8.78 -2.67
CA ILE A 34 6.18 -7.43 -2.38
C ILE A 34 4.82 -7.21 -3.05
N VAL A 35 4.69 -7.59 -4.32
CA VAL A 35 3.43 -7.52 -5.06
C VAL A 35 2.37 -8.41 -4.42
N GLY A 36 2.74 -9.63 -4.01
CA GLY A 36 1.85 -10.54 -3.29
C GLY A 36 1.32 -9.92 -1.99
N VAL A 37 2.20 -9.39 -1.15
CA VAL A 37 1.83 -8.74 0.13
C VAL A 37 0.87 -7.57 -0.10
N LEU A 38 1.14 -6.72 -1.08
CA LEU A 38 0.26 -5.58 -1.40
C LEU A 38 -1.09 -6.06 -1.96
N SER A 39 -1.09 -7.08 -2.82
CA SER A 39 -2.32 -7.68 -3.36
C SER A 39 -3.18 -8.29 -2.25
N ASP A 40 -2.56 -9.02 -1.33
CA ASP A 40 -3.24 -9.63 -0.19
C ASP A 40 -3.83 -8.57 0.74
N ALA A 41 -3.10 -7.48 0.98
CA ALA A 41 -3.60 -6.34 1.75
C ALA A 41 -4.82 -5.69 1.06
N ALA A 42 -4.75 -5.42 -0.25
CA ALA A 42 -5.88 -4.89 -1.00
C ALA A 42 -7.10 -5.83 -0.96
N ALA A 43 -6.87 -7.13 -1.11
CA ALA A 43 -7.93 -8.14 -1.04
C ALA A 43 -8.55 -8.22 0.36
N ALA A 44 -7.76 -8.11 1.43
CA ALA A 44 -8.27 -8.11 2.81
C ALA A 44 -9.19 -6.92 3.08
N HIS A 45 -8.86 -5.73 2.55
CA HIS A 45 -9.74 -4.57 2.63
C HIS A 45 -10.98 -4.70 1.74
N MET A 46 -10.84 -5.24 0.52
CA MET A 46 -11.98 -5.44 -0.39
C MET A 46 -13.01 -6.45 0.13
N HIS A 47 -12.56 -7.49 0.84
CA HIS A 47 -13.41 -8.54 1.40
C HIS A 47 -13.64 -8.39 2.90
N ALA A 48 -13.45 -7.19 3.45
CA ALA A 48 -13.73 -6.91 4.85
C ALA A 48 -15.22 -7.24 5.16
N PRO A 49 -15.52 -7.83 6.34
CA PRO A 49 -16.90 -8.12 6.74
C PRO A 49 -17.78 -6.86 6.72
N ALA A 50 -18.99 -7.01 6.19
CA ALA A 50 -19.96 -5.92 6.15
C ALA A 50 -20.33 -5.44 7.56
N GLY A 51 -20.58 -4.13 7.69
CA GLY A 51 -20.88 -3.49 8.97
C GLY A 51 -19.68 -2.81 9.63
N GLY A 52 -18.54 -2.77 8.95
CA GLY A 52 -17.42 -1.88 9.27
C GLY A 52 -17.54 -0.54 8.56
N ASP A 53 -16.42 0.19 8.49
CA ASP A 53 -16.31 1.40 7.67
C ASP A 53 -16.00 0.99 6.22
N ASP A 54 -17.03 0.51 5.52
CA ASP A 54 -16.94 -0.02 4.16
C ASP A 54 -16.33 1.00 3.18
N ALA A 55 -16.60 2.29 3.40
CA ALA A 55 -16.04 3.38 2.60
C ALA A 55 -14.53 3.53 2.82
N MET A 56 -14.08 3.44 4.07
CA MET A 56 -12.65 3.42 4.40
C MET A 56 -11.96 2.20 3.81
N HIS A 57 -12.54 1.01 3.93
CA HIS A 57 -11.99 -0.22 3.35
C HIS A 57 -11.84 -0.12 1.83
N ALA A 58 -12.86 0.38 1.13
CA ALA A 58 -12.81 0.60 -0.31
C ALA A 58 -11.73 1.63 -0.70
N ALA A 59 -11.61 2.73 0.05
CA ALA A 59 -10.60 3.75 -0.19
C ALA A 59 -9.17 3.22 0.01
N VAL A 60 -8.94 2.42 1.05
CA VAL A 60 -7.63 1.80 1.30
C VAL A 60 -7.27 0.80 0.19
N ALA A 61 -8.21 -0.05 -0.22
CA ALA A 61 -7.98 -0.99 -1.32
C ALA A 61 -7.64 -0.25 -2.63
N ALA A 62 -8.35 0.84 -2.94
CA ALA A 62 -8.06 1.66 -4.11
C ALA A 62 -6.66 2.30 -4.06
N LEU A 63 -6.24 2.79 -2.89
CA LEU A 63 -4.90 3.36 -2.70
C LEU A 63 -3.80 2.32 -2.92
N ILE A 64 -3.94 1.12 -2.34
CA ILE A 64 -2.96 0.04 -2.49
C ILE A 64 -2.86 -0.40 -3.96
N ASN A 65 -3.99 -0.51 -4.66
CA ASN A 65 -4.00 -0.80 -6.10
C ASN A 65 -3.30 0.30 -6.93
N GLY A 66 -3.43 1.57 -6.54
CA GLY A 66 -2.67 2.66 -7.16
C GLY A 66 -1.16 2.51 -6.98
N ILE A 67 -0.70 2.12 -5.80
CA ILE A 67 0.72 1.85 -5.50
C ILE A 67 1.24 0.68 -6.35
N LEU A 68 0.47 -0.40 -6.46
CA LEU A 68 0.79 -1.55 -7.31
C LEU A 68 0.95 -1.19 -8.78
N ALA A 69 0.07 -0.32 -9.30
CA ALA A 69 0.10 0.15 -10.68
C ALA A 69 1.29 1.08 -10.95
N GLY A 70 1.64 1.96 -10.00
CA GLY A 70 2.78 2.86 -10.12
C GLY A 70 4.14 2.17 -9.95
N GLY A 71 4.20 1.04 -9.25
CA GLY A 71 5.45 0.28 -9.08
C GLY A 71 6.53 0.98 -8.23
N ASN A 72 6.17 2.07 -7.54
CA ASN A 72 7.06 2.86 -6.69
C ASN A 72 7.75 2.02 -5.61
N SER A 73 7.06 1.00 -5.07
CA SER A 73 7.58 0.14 -4.00
C SER A 73 8.62 -0.89 -4.45
N VAL A 74 8.85 -1.04 -5.76
CA VAL A 74 9.77 -2.02 -6.35
C VAL A 74 10.67 -1.43 -7.44
N ARG A 75 10.74 -0.10 -7.56
CA ARG A 75 11.60 0.61 -8.53
C ARG A 75 11.28 0.29 -10.00
N ARG A 76 10.02 0.05 -10.34
CA ARG A 76 9.61 0.02 -11.76
C ARG A 76 9.64 1.45 -12.34
N PRO A 77 10.13 1.63 -13.58
CA PRO A 77 10.10 2.92 -14.27
C PRO A 77 8.69 3.32 -14.70
#